data_AF-A0A7Z3H7X1-F1
#
_entry.id   AF-A0A7Z3H7X1-F1
#
_cell.length_a   1.000
_cell.length_b   1.000
_cell.length_c   1.000
_cell.angle_alpha   90.00
_cell.angle_beta   90.00
_cell.angle_gamma   90.00
#
_symmetry.space_group_name_H-M   'P 1'
#
loop_
_entity.id
_entity.type
_entity.pdbx_description
1 polymer ?
#
loop_
_entity_poly.entity_id
_entity_poly.type
_entity_poly.pdbx_seq_one_letter_code
_entity_poly.pdbx_strand_id
1 'polypeptide(L)'
;MLPHSADAPQAARFPVDLYPADGQVQLPGLDLGERPPTTVGIIDWSQVITAEAKAQAAAEQLLAAVVSDIAHRRAVADTAIAPLQDAFDIGEATPDDEARLKLWKKYRVALSRVPEQEGYPNEIDWPAPPA
;
A
#
# COMPACT_ATOMS: atom_id res chain seq x y z
N MET A 1 28.17 12.80 42.03
CA MET A 1 27.73 12.17 43.29
C MET A 1 26.22 12.24 43.30
N LEU A 2 25.54 11.11 43.06
CA LEU A 2 24.08 11.04 43.20
C LEU A 2 23.73 11.26 44.68
N PRO A 3 22.70 12.08 45.00
CA PRO A 3 22.48 12.54 46.37
C PRO A 3 22.08 11.45 47.38
N HIS A 4 21.81 10.20 46.94
CA HIS A 4 21.44 9.11 47.83
C HIS A 4 22.15 7.80 47.45
N SER A 5 22.84 7.19 48.42
CA SER A 5 23.53 5.90 48.33
C SER A 5 22.56 4.72 48.33
N ALA A 6 23.01 3.57 47.79
CA ALA A 6 22.16 2.43 47.49
C ALA A 6 21.56 1.70 48.72
N ASP A 7 21.91 2.13 49.93
CA ASP A 7 21.46 1.59 51.22
C ASP A 7 20.44 2.51 51.93
N ALA A 8 20.08 3.65 51.30
CA ALA A 8 19.12 4.57 51.89
C ALA A 8 17.71 3.93 52.01
N PRO A 9 17.00 4.14 53.14
CA PRO A 9 15.66 3.60 53.35
C PRO A 9 14.69 4.11 52.29
N GLN A 10 13.68 3.32 51.93
CA GLN A 10 12.78 3.58 50.80
C GLN A 10 12.11 4.97 50.86
N ALA A 11 11.80 5.46 52.05
CA ALA A 11 11.25 6.80 52.30
C ALA A 11 12.21 7.96 51.99
N ALA A 12 13.52 7.72 51.96
CA ALA A 12 14.53 8.70 51.56
C ALA A 12 14.81 8.68 50.06
N ARG A 13 14.45 7.60 49.36
CA ARG A 13 14.63 7.46 47.91
C ARG A 13 13.40 7.90 47.12
N PHE A 14 12.23 7.69 47.68
CA PHE A 14 10.96 8.05 47.07
C PHE A 14 10.14 8.81 48.12
N PRO A 15 9.89 10.12 47.92
CA PRO A 15 8.97 10.83 48.79
C PRO A 15 7.59 10.16 48.71
N VAL A 16 6.90 10.10 49.85
CA VAL A 16 5.52 9.62 49.94
C VAL A 16 4.65 10.45 49.00
N ASP A 17 3.79 9.78 48.22
CA ASP A 17 2.75 10.46 47.45
C ASP A 17 1.88 11.27 48.40
N LEU A 18 1.91 12.59 48.21
CA LEU A 18 0.96 13.48 48.83
C LEU A 18 -0.38 13.20 48.15
N TYR A 19 -1.29 12.52 48.84
CA TYR A 19 -2.70 12.51 48.49
C TYR A 19 -3.29 13.82 49.00
N PRO A 20 -3.47 14.87 48.18
CA PRO A 20 -4.26 16.00 48.63
C PRO A 20 -5.65 15.48 49.00
N ALA A 21 -6.19 15.90 50.14
CA ALA A 21 -7.61 15.74 50.41
C ALA A 21 -8.36 16.34 49.21
N ASP A 22 -9.23 15.56 48.56
CA ASP A 22 -9.95 15.89 47.32
C ASP A 22 -10.31 17.39 47.25
N GLY A 23 -9.46 18.14 46.54
CA GLY A 23 -9.46 19.60 46.58
C GLY A 23 -8.46 20.17 45.59
N GLN A 24 -8.85 21.24 44.88
CA GLN A 24 -8.04 21.84 43.82
C GLN A 24 -6.71 22.36 44.37
N VAL A 25 -5.60 21.84 43.84
CA VAL A 25 -4.26 22.36 44.13
C VAL A 25 -4.08 23.68 43.37
N GLN A 26 -4.29 24.81 44.04
CA GLN A 26 -4.06 26.13 43.45
C GLN A 26 -2.56 26.46 43.49
N LEU A 27 -1.92 26.51 42.33
CA LEU A 27 -0.53 26.98 42.19
C LEU A 27 -0.48 28.52 42.36
N PRO A 28 0.43 29.07 43.17
CA PRO A 28 0.50 30.51 43.39
C PRO A 28 0.96 31.23 42.12
N GLY A 29 0.14 32.15 41.61
CA GLY A 29 0.43 33.01 40.45
C GLY A 29 -0.31 32.66 39.15
N LEU A 30 -1.14 31.62 39.13
CA LEU A 30 -2.04 31.30 38.02
C LEU A 30 -3.49 31.50 38.45
N ASP A 31 -4.07 32.63 38.02
CA ASP A 31 -5.52 32.85 38.09
C ASP A 31 -6.17 31.92 37.07
N LEU A 32 -6.69 30.78 37.53
CA LEU A 32 -7.44 29.83 36.70
C LEU A 32 -8.87 30.33 36.52
N GLY A 33 -9.02 31.53 35.94
CA GLY A 33 -10.30 32.02 35.44
C GLY A 33 -10.85 31.05 34.40
N GLU A 34 -12.14 30.69 34.55
CA GLU A 34 -12.98 29.88 33.67
C GLU A 34 -12.22 28.97 32.69
N ARG A 35 -11.95 27.72 33.10
CA ARG A 35 -11.43 26.70 32.18
C ARG A 35 -12.43 26.62 31.00
N PRO A 36 -12.05 26.97 29.74
CA PRO A 36 -12.97 26.85 28.62
C PRO A 36 -13.43 25.39 28.55
N PRO A 37 -14.69 25.11 28.15
CA PRO A 37 -15.19 23.74 28.13
C PRO A 37 -14.21 22.92 27.31
N THR A 38 -13.63 21.90 27.95
CA THR A 38 -12.81 20.92 27.27
C THR A 38 -13.73 20.22 26.29
N THR A 39 -13.78 20.71 25.05
CA THR A 39 -14.14 19.86 23.92
C THR A 39 -13.09 18.77 23.93
N VAL A 40 -13.46 17.61 24.49
CA VAL A 40 -12.71 16.38 24.30
C VAL A 40 -12.68 16.19 22.79
N GLY A 41 -11.61 16.63 22.15
CA GLY A 41 -11.27 16.18 20.81
C GLY A 41 -11.00 14.71 20.95
N ILE A 42 -12.01 13.88 20.67
CA ILE A 42 -11.86 12.43 20.59
C ILE A 42 -10.97 12.22 19.37
N ILE A 43 -9.65 12.16 19.60
CA ILE A 43 -8.71 11.76 18.56
C ILE A 43 -9.00 10.29 18.32
N ASP A 44 -9.63 9.99 17.20
CA ASP A 44 -9.86 8.63 16.76
C ASP A 44 -8.51 8.02 16.37
N TRP A 45 -7.86 7.37 17.32
CA TRP A 45 -6.58 6.70 17.11
C TRP A 45 -6.69 5.51 16.14
N SER A 46 -7.91 5.07 15.78
CA SER A 46 -8.15 4.11 14.70
C SER A 46 -8.00 4.75 13.31
N GLN A 47 -7.93 6.08 13.20
CA GLN A 47 -7.72 6.79 11.94
C GLN A 47 -6.24 7.12 11.65
N VAL A 48 -5.31 6.68 12.51
CA VAL A 48 -3.87 6.92 12.29
C VAL A 48 -3.31 5.85 11.35
N ILE A 49 -3.72 5.92 10.08
CA ILE A 49 -2.92 5.35 9.00
C ILE A 49 -1.82 6.37 8.72
N THR A 50 -0.56 5.98 8.96
CA THR A 50 0.57 6.84 8.58
C THR A 50 0.51 7.13 7.08
N ALA A 51 0.94 8.33 6.67
CA ALA A 51 0.99 8.68 5.25
C ALA A 51 1.80 7.63 4.43
N GLU A 52 2.80 7.03 5.08
CA GLU A 52 3.60 5.91 4.56
C GLU A 52 2.75 4.65 4.31
N ALA A 53 1.93 4.20 5.26
CA ALA A 53 1.08 3.03 5.07
C ALA A 53 0.04 3.22 3.95
N LYS A 54 -0.49 4.44 3.81
CA LYS A 54 -1.39 4.79 2.70
C LYS A 54 -0.67 4.77 1.35
N ALA A 55 0.56 5.27 1.29
CA ALA A 55 1.37 5.23 0.08
C ALA A 55 1.73 3.80 -0.33
N GLN A 56 2.01 2.94 0.64
CA GLN A 56 2.36 1.55 0.41
C GLN A 56 1.18 0.74 -0.14
N ALA A 57 0.00 0.90 0.48
CA ALA A 57 -1.24 0.31 -0.03
C ALA A 57 -1.59 0.78 -1.44
N ALA A 58 -1.38 2.08 -1.75
CA ALA A 58 -1.60 2.60 -3.09
C ALA A 58 -0.65 2.00 -4.14
N ALA A 59 0.62 1.78 -3.77
CA ALA A 59 1.59 1.13 -4.65
C ALA A 59 1.23 -0.35 -4.90
N GLU A 60 0.80 -1.07 -3.86
CA GLU A 60 0.34 -2.45 -3.98
C GLU A 60 -0.92 -2.56 -4.86
N GLN A 61 -1.88 -1.63 -4.70
CA GLN A 61 -3.07 -1.56 -5.54
C GLN A 61 -2.73 -1.30 -7.01
N LEU A 62 -1.77 -0.41 -7.27
CA LEU A 62 -1.33 -0.11 -8.62
C LEU A 62 -0.63 -1.31 -9.27
N LEU A 63 0.24 -2.01 -8.53
CA LEU A 63 0.84 -3.27 -8.99
C LEU A 63 -0.22 -4.33 -9.29
N ALA A 64 -1.20 -4.51 -8.41
CA ALA A 64 -2.27 -5.47 -8.60
C ALA A 64 -3.13 -5.13 -9.84
N ALA A 65 -3.47 -3.85 -10.04
CA ALA A 65 -4.20 -3.39 -11.21
C ALA A 65 -3.42 -3.69 -12.49
N VAL A 66 -2.14 -3.32 -12.53
CA VAL A 66 -1.27 -3.56 -13.70
C VAL A 66 -1.13 -5.06 -14.00
N VAL A 67 -0.91 -5.91 -12.98
CA VAL A 67 -0.83 -7.37 -13.16
C VAL A 67 -2.15 -7.91 -13.70
N SER A 68 -3.28 -7.41 -13.21
CA SER A 68 -4.60 -7.80 -13.72
C SER A 68 -4.83 -7.39 -15.17
N ASP A 69 -4.37 -6.20 -15.57
CA ASP A 69 -4.41 -5.73 -16.97
C ASP A 69 -3.55 -6.59 -17.89
N ILE A 70 -2.33 -6.96 -17.45
CA ILE A 70 -1.45 -7.88 -18.20
C ILE A 70 -2.16 -9.24 -18.36
N ALA A 71 -2.74 -9.77 -17.29
CA ALA A 71 -3.43 -11.06 -17.31
C ALA A 71 -4.65 -11.02 -18.24
N HIS A 72 -5.44 -9.95 -18.20
CA HIS A 72 -6.59 -9.75 -19.09
C HIS A 72 -6.16 -9.71 -20.56
N ARG A 73 -5.15 -8.89 -20.89
CA ARG A 73 -4.63 -8.76 -22.25
C ARG A 73 -4.04 -10.08 -22.78
N ARG A 74 -3.36 -10.85 -21.92
CA ARG A 74 -2.89 -12.19 -22.26
C ARG A 74 -4.05 -13.14 -22.52
N ALA A 75 -5.07 -13.15 -21.66
CA ALA A 75 -6.24 -14.01 -21.86
C ALA A 75 -6.93 -13.72 -23.21
N VAL A 76 -7.12 -12.45 -23.57
CA VAL A 76 -7.65 -12.06 -24.89
C VAL A 76 -6.77 -12.61 -26.02
N ALA A 77 -5.44 -12.47 -25.90
CA ALA A 77 -4.52 -13.01 -26.89
C ALA A 77 -4.61 -14.54 -26.99
N ASP A 78 -4.63 -15.27 -25.87
CA ASP A 78 -4.73 -16.73 -25.87
C ASP A 78 -6.09 -17.20 -26.45
N THR A 79 -7.19 -16.48 -26.21
CA THR A 79 -8.49 -16.79 -26.83
C THR A 79 -8.50 -16.59 -28.34
N ALA A 80 -7.74 -15.62 -28.87
CA ALA A 80 -7.59 -15.41 -30.31
C ALA A 80 -6.58 -16.40 -30.94
N ILE A 81 -5.54 -16.77 -30.20
CA ILE A 81 -4.53 -17.74 -30.63
C ILE A 81 -5.11 -19.15 -30.71
N ALA A 82 -5.95 -19.57 -29.76
CA ALA A 82 -6.51 -20.92 -29.70
C ALA A 82 -7.11 -21.41 -31.05
N PRO A 83 -8.09 -20.72 -31.67
CA PRO A 83 -8.66 -21.18 -32.94
C PRO A 83 -7.66 -21.13 -34.11
N LEU A 84 -6.76 -20.14 -34.14
CA LEU A 84 -5.72 -20.03 -35.17
C LEU A 84 -4.68 -21.15 -35.05
N GLN A 85 -4.36 -21.53 -33.81
CA GLN A 85 -3.44 -22.60 -33.49
C GLN A 85 -4.07 -23.96 -33.81
N ASP A 86 -5.34 -24.17 -33.46
CA ASP A 86 -6.10 -25.37 -33.82
C ASP A 86 -6.14 -25.55 -35.35
N ALA A 87 -6.46 -24.49 -36.10
CA ALA A 87 -6.43 -24.52 -37.58
C ALA A 87 -5.03 -24.86 -38.13
N PHE A 88 -3.98 -24.35 -37.49
CA PHE A 88 -2.59 -24.66 -37.86
C PHE A 88 -2.23 -26.11 -37.55
N ASP A 89 -2.62 -26.63 -36.39
CA ASP A 89 -2.34 -27.99 -35.96
C ASP A 89 -3.08 -29.05 -36.80
N ILE A 90 -4.29 -28.74 -37.28
CA ILE A 90 -5.05 -29.62 -38.22
C ILE A 90 -4.64 -29.41 -39.69
N GLY A 91 -3.79 -28.43 -39.99
CA GLY A 91 -3.32 -28.12 -41.35
C GLY A 91 -4.34 -27.42 -42.25
N GLU A 92 -5.42 -26.87 -41.68
CA GLU A 92 -6.42 -26.05 -42.40
C GLU A 92 -6.13 -24.55 -42.32
N ALA A 93 -5.06 -24.14 -41.62
CA ALA A 93 -4.67 -22.74 -41.52
C ALA A 93 -4.37 -22.15 -42.90
N THR A 94 -5.00 -21.03 -43.18
CA THR A 94 -4.67 -20.23 -44.36
C THR A 94 -3.36 -19.47 -44.12
N PRO A 95 -2.67 -19.01 -45.19
CA PRO A 95 -1.50 -18.14 -45.02
C PRO A 95 -1.81 -16.84 -44.24
N ASP A 96 -3.07 -16.40 -44.23
CA ASP A 96 -3.54 -15.28 -43.41
C ASP A 96 -3.59 -15.67 -41.92
N ASP A 97 -4.14 -16.84 -41.59
CA ASP A 97 -4.17 -17.37 -40.23
C ASP A 97 -2.76 -17.55 -39.66
N GLU A 98 -1.80 -18.05 -40.46
CA GLU A 98 -0.40 -18.15 -40.05
C GLU A 98 0.24 -16.78 -39.75
N ALA A 99 -0.09 -15.76 -40.55
CA ALA A 99 0.38 -14.41 -40.33
C ALA A 99 -0.20 -13.82 -39.05
N ARG A 100 -1.52 -14.00 -38.84
CA ARG A 100 -2.23 -13.59 -37.62
C ARG A 100 -1.69 -14.31 -36.39
N LEU A 101 -1.47 -15.62 -36.47
CA LEU A 101 -0.89 -16.42 -35.39
C LEU A 101 0.51 -15.91 -35.00
N LYS A 102 1.36 -15.56 -35.98
CA LYS A 102 2.68 -14.95 -35.73
C LYS A 102 2.55 -13.58 -35.05
N LEU A 103 1.60 -12.75 -35.48
CA LEU A 103 1.34 -11.43 -34.88
C LEU A 103 0.86 -11.57 -33.42
N TRP A 104 -0.11 -12.45 -33.15
CA TRP A 104 -0.61 -12.70 -31.81
C TRP A 104 0.48 -13.28 -30.89
N LYS A 105 1.33 -14.20 -31.38
CA LYS A 105 2.49 -14.70 -30.63
C LYS A 105 3.48 -13.58 -30.29
N LYS A 106 3.78 -12.69 -31.24
CA LYS A 106 4.61 -11.49 -30.98
C LYS A 106 3.99 -10.58 -29.93
N TYR A 107 2.68 -10.34 -30.02
CA TYR A 107 1.93 -9.56 -29.03
C TYR A 107 2.02 -10.18 -27.63
N ARG A 108 1.86 -11.50 -27.48
CA ARG A 108 2.01 -12.21 -26.19
C ARG A 108 3.43 -12.11 -25.62
N VAL A 109 4.45 -12.16 -26.48
CA VAL A 109 5.85 -11.95 -26.07
C VAL A 109 6.07 -10.51 -25.63
N ALA A 110 5.54 -9.53 -26.36
CA ALA A 110 5.61 -8.12 -25.98
C ALA A 110 4.93 -7.87 -24.63
N LEU A 111 3.72 -8.43 -24.40
CA LEU A 111 3.03 -8.40 -23.10
C LEU A 111 3.84 -9.05 -21.99
N SER A 112 4.63 -10.08 -22.29
CA SER A 112 5.50 -10.72 -21.30
C SER A 112 6.71 -9.87 -20.91
N ARG A 113 7.13 -8.95 -21.79
CA ARG A 113 8.22 -8.00 -21.57
C ARG A 113 7.76 -6.68 -20.93
N VAL A 114 6.46 -6.43 -20.84
CA VAL A 114 5.89 -5.28 -20.13
C VAL A 114 6.43 -5.10 -18.70
N PRO A 115 6.50 -6.14 -17.84
CA PRO A 115 7.08 -5.99 -16.49
C PRO A 115 8.59 -5.74 -16.48
N GLU A 116 9.28 -5.93 -17.62
CA GLU A 116 10.72 -5.68 -17.76
C GLU A 116 11.03 -4.24 -18.21
N GLN A 117 10.01 -3.41 -18.47
CA GLN A 117 10.20 -2.01 -18.89
C GLN A 117 10.68 -1.13 -17.71
N GLU A 118 11.58 -0.17 -17.96
CA GLU A 118 12.13 0.75 -16.95
C GLU A 118 11.08 1.65 -16.29
N GLY A 119 9.87 1.77 -16.87
CA GLY A 119 8.75 2.53 -16.31
C GLY A 119 7.76 1.71 -15.48
N TYR A 120 7.89 0.38 -15.42
CA TYR A 120 6.95 -0.46 -14.69
C TYR A 120 7.00 -0.16 -13.18
N PRO A 121 5.84 -0.06 -12.48
CA PRO A 121 4.45 -0.12 -12.98
C PRO A 121 3.81 1.25 -13.29
N ASN A 122 4.57 2.35 -13.26
CA ASN A 122 4.05 3.72 -13.37
C ASN A 122 3.79 4.17 -14.83
N GLU A 123 4.71 3.86 -15.75
CA GLU A 123 4.63 4.17 -17.18
C GLU A 123 4.84 2.89 -17.97
N ILE A 124 3.75 2.39 -18.58
CA ILE A 124 3.73 1.12 -19.31
C ILE A 124 3.35 1.39 -20.75
N ASP A 125 4.24 1.04 -21.68
CA ASP A 125 3.90 0.98 -23.10
C ASP A 125 3.16 -0.33 -23.38
N TRP A 126 1.85 -0.21 -23.62
CA TRP A 126 1.01 -1.35 -23.94
C TRP A 126 1.08 -1.64 -25.43
N PRO A 127 1.46 -2.87 -25.84
CA PRO A 127 1.44 -3.22 -27.25
C PRO A 127 0.02 -3.14 -27.82
N ALA A 128 -0.11 -2.83 -29.10
CA ALA A 128 -1.39 -2.84 -29.80
C ALA A 128 -1.80 -4.27 -30.19
N PRO A 129 -3.06 -4.68 -29.97
CA PRO A 129 -3.54 -5.97 -30.44
C PRO A 129 -3.57 -6.00 -31.98
N PRO A 130 -3.14 -7.09 -32.62
CA PRO A 130 -3.27 -7.25 -34.07
C PRO A 130 -4.74 -7.46 -34.47
N ALA A 131 -5.13 -6.96 -35.65
CA ALA A 131 -6.46 -7.14 -36.24
C ALA A 131 -6.61 -8.49 -36.95
#